data_AF-A0A0L0V5M7-F1
#
_entry.id   AF-A0A0L0V5M7-F1
#
_cell.length_a   1.000
_cell.length_b   1.000
_cell.length_c   1.000
_cell.angle_alpha   90.00
_cell.angle_beta   90.00
_cell.angle_gamma   90.00
#
_symmetry.space_group_name_H-M   'P 1'
#
loop_
_entity.id
_entity.type
_entity.pdbx_description
1 polymer ?
#
loop_
_entity_poly.entity_id
_entity_poly.type
_entity_poly.pdbx_seq_one_letter_code
_entity_poly.pdbx_strand_id
1 'polypeptide(L)'
;MKLRQLATPAIRNPRGSGVRIEIYKKLSDKKDEALKAAIAAAALEKFKQPAKPLQIQAVFNLVRGKNTFLLAGTGFGKSRIPEIYYQLLRGTGGVVLVLNPLDALGNNQVLEKEDAGFTAINLTKLSFNEAEANKIANGEYNFVYLSPEIYLNSPLWEQVYFCPNFQDRLALVVVDEAHIIHQWGLMESHGSKNRATLIGMLEDLGIFRPSYGKLGGRLLTRNNKPILLMSATCRPIAIQAIKNSLKLEDHNLELVKGELTQPELRIIRVYMNNSMNSCTDLADLFPLESEVPNSSVVPSLIYCGTRHRTIQVMKILDKARRG
;
A
#
# COMPACT_ATOMS: atom_id res chain seq x y z
N MET A 1 -32.27 33.87 -13.09
CA MET A 1 -31.15 33.46 -12.22
C MET A 1 -31.67 32.37 -11.28
N LYS A 2 -31.56 31.09 -11.66
CA LYS A 2 -32.03 29.96 -10.82
C LYS A 2 -31.03 29.76 -9.69
N LEU A 3 -31.48 29.97 -8.46
CA LEU A 3 -30.77 29.57 -7.24
C LEU A 3 -30.44 28.08 -7.37
N ARG A 4 -29.15 27.73 -7.42
CA ARG A 4 -28.70 26.34 -7.28
C ARG A 4 -29.18 25.88 -5.92
N GLN A 5 -30.12 24.94 -5.88
CA GLN A 5 -30.46 24.20 -4.67
C GLN A 5 -29.16 23.64 -4.10
N LEU A 6 -28.80 24.05 -2.89
CA LEU A 6 -27.73 23.42 -2.13
C LEU A 6 -28.17 21.97 -1.92
N ALA A 7 -27.50 21.03 -2.58
CA ALA A 7 -27.75 19.61 -2.39
C ALA A 7 -27.65 19.30 -0.88
N THR A 8 -28.63 18.57 -0.35
CA THR A 8 -28.59 18.07 1.03
C THR A 8 -27.25 17.35 1.25
N PRO A 9 -26.50 17.64 2.32
CA PRO A 9 -25.22 16.96 2.55
C PRO A 9 -25.47 15.45 2.63
N ALA A 10 -24.73 14.65 1.85
CA ALA A 10 -24.91 13.20 1.80
C ALA A 10 -24.57 12.53 3.14
N ILE A 11 -23.81 13.23 3.98
CA ILE A 11 -23.44 12.78 5.33
C ILE A 11 -24.49 13.27 6.31
N ARG A 12 -25.27 12.31 6.83
CA ARG A 12 -26.27 12.56 7.87
C ARG A 12 -25.55 12.92 9.18
N ASN A 13 -26.22 13.67 10.06
CA ASN A 13 -25.67 14.10 11.35
C ASN A 13 -24.94 12.94 12.06
N PRO A 14 -23.62 13.06 12.28
CA PRO A 14 -22.81 11.97 12.76
C PRO A 14 -23.23 11.53 14.16
N ARG A 15 -23.27 10.22 14.39
CA ARG A 15 -23.53 9.68 15.74
C ARG A 15 -22.28 9.88 16.59
N GLY A 16 -22.39 10.68 17.66
CA GLY A 16 -21.28 10.93 18.59
C GLY A 16 -20.39 12.11 18.21
N SER A 17 -20.96 13.30 18.05
CA SER A 17 -20.21 14.56 17.95
C SER A 17 -19.23 14.71 19.13
N GLY A 18 -17.93 14.83 18.86
CA GLY A 18 -16.89 15.02 19.88
C GLY A 18 -15.91 13.86 20.08
N VAL A 19 -16.03 12.76 19.33
CA VAL A 19 -15.02 11.68 19.34
C VAL A 19 -13.79 12.11 18.55
N ARG A 20 -12.76 12.56 19.26
CA ARG A 20 -11.45 12.90 18.69
C ARG A 20 -10.45 11.78 18.95
N ILE A 21 -9.90 11.24 17.87
CA ILE A 21 -8.92 10.18 17.91
C ILE A 21 -7.53 10.79 18.06
N GLU A 22 -6.90 10.46 19.18
CA GLU A 22 -5.56 10.90 19.55
C GLU A 22 -4.76 9.70 20.06
N ILE A 23 -3.44 9.80 19.99
CA ILE A 23 -2.56 8.81 20.60
C ILE A 23 -2.64 8.95 22.12
N TYR A 24 -2.42 7.87 22.87
CA TYR A 24 -2.33 7.98 24.33
C TYR A 24 -1.28 9.03 24.73
N LYS A 25 -1.69 10.10 25.43
CA LYS A 25 -0.75 11.12 25.95
C LYS A 25 0.36 10.50 26.80
N LYS A 26 0.02 9.47 27.59
CA LYS A 26 1.00 8.66 28.34
C LYS A 26 2.04 7.96 27.47
N LEU A 27 1.77 7.73 26.19
CA LEU A 27 2.74 7.20 25.21
C LEU A 27 3.54 8.34 24.58
N SER A 28 2.88 9.43 24.16
CA SER A 28 3.58 10.58 23.55
C SER A 28 4.61 11.21 24.48
N ASP A 29 4.37 11.19 25.80
CA ASP A 29 5.24 11.88 26.75
C ASP A 29 6.41 10.99 27.24
N LYS A 30 6.47 9.72 26.80
CA LYS A 30 7.58 8.82 27.13
C LYS A 30 8.88 9.27 26.48
N LYS A 31 10.00 8.93 27.12
CA LYS A 31 11.33 8.94 26.48
C LYS A 31 11.36 7.95 25.31
N ASP A 32 12.23 8.21 24.33
CA ASP A 32 12.22 7.48 23.06
C ASP A 32 12.35 5.96 23.20
N GLU A 33 13.29 5.48 24.01
CA GLU A 33 13.48 4.04 24.22
C GLU A 33 12.30 3.40 24.95
N ALA A 34 11.69 4.10 25.91
CA ALA A 34 10.50 3.62 26.60
C ALA A 34 9.27 3.60 25.68
N LEU A 35 9.18 4.53 24.72
CA LEU A 35 8.12 4.54 23.71
C LEU A 35 8.31 3.37 22.72
N LYS A 36 9.52 3.15 22.22
CA LYS A 36 9.82 1.99 21.35
C LYS A 36 9.50 0.66 22.02
N ALA A 37 9.85 0.51 23.29
CA ALA A 37 9.50 -0.69 24.07
C ALA A 37 7.98 -0.87 24.22
N ALA A 38 7.23 0.22 24.46
CA ALA A 38 5.77 0.16 24.54
C ALA A 38 5.13 -0.22 23.20
N ILE A 39 5.66 0.31 22.08
CA ILE A 39 5.23 -0.07 20.73
C ILE A 39 5.47 -1.56 20.49
N ALA A 40 6.66 -2.07 20.84
CA ALA A 40 6.99 -3.49 20.71
C ALA A 40 6.07 -4.38 21.55
N ALA A 41 5.77 -3.97 22.79
CA ALA A 41 4.87 -4.70 23.68
C ALA A 41 3.44 -4.75 23.12
N ALA A 42 2.89 -3.63 22.66
CA ALA A 42 1.55 -3.58 22.04
C ALA A 42 1.47 -4.46 20.78
N ALA A 43 2.53 -4.47 19.96
CA ALA A 43 2.60 -5.34 18.79
C ALA A 43 2.65 -6.83 19.18
N LEU A 44 3.43 -7.19 20.20
CA LEU A 44 3.51 -8.57 20.68
C LEU A 44 2.17 -9.03 21.27
N GLU A 45 1.49 -8.17 22.02
CA GLU A 45 0.19 -8.47 22.62
C GLU A 45 -0.87 -8.77 21.56
N LYS A 46 -1.00 -7.92 20.53
CA LYS A 46 -2.03 -8.05 19.48
C LYS A 46 -1.74 -9.21 18.53
N PHE A 47 -0.49 -9.36 18.07
CA PHE A 47 -0.15 -10.25 16.96
C PHE A 47 0.57 -11.54 17.38
N LYS A 48 0.89 -11.69 18.68
CA LYS A 48 1.61 -12.85 19.24
C LYS A 48 2.96 -13.14 18.57
N GLN A 49 3.54 -12.13 17.91
CA GLN A 49 4.86 -12.20 17.26
C GLN A 49 5.59 -10.87 17.50
N PRO A 50 6.92 -10.88 17.73
CA PRO A 50 7.68 -9.65 17.87
C PRO A 50 7.65 -8.80 16.59
N ALA A 51 7.51 -7.49 16.76
CA ALA A 51 7.64 -6.54 15.65
C ALA A 51 9.12 -6.37 15.27
N LYS A 52 9.39 -6.20 13.98
CA LYS A 52 10.74 -5.92 13.47
C LYS A 52 11.20 -4.53 13.89
N PRO A 53 12.51 -4.29 14.10
CA PRO A 53 13.04 -2.98 14.52
C PRO A 53 12.59 -1.81 13.63
N LEU A 54 12.56 -1.98 12.30
CA LEU A 54 12.11 -0.91 11.39
C LEU A 54 10.60 -0.67 11.44
N GLN A 55 9.80 -1.69 11.79
CA GLN A 55 8.36 -1.48 12.04
C GLN A 55 8.19 -0.61 13.29
N ILE A 56 8.92 -0.92 14.37
CA ILE A 56 8.90 -0.14 15.60
C ILE A 56 9.36 1.30 15.34
N GLN A 57 10.45 1.48 14.59
CA GLN A 57 10.97 2.81 14.24
C GLN A 57 9.97 3.62 13.41
N ALA A 58 9.31 2.99 12.44
CA ALA A 58 8.29 3.65 11.63
C ALA A 58 7.08 4.07 12.49
N VAL A 59 6.57 3.18 13.34
CA VAL A 59 5.46 3.52 14.26
C VAL A 59 5.88 4.61 15.23
N PHE A 60 7.11 4.57 15.77
CA PHE A 60 7.64 5.60 16.66
C PHE A 60 7.61 6.98 16.02
N ASN A 61 8.08 7.10 14.77
CA ASN A 61 8.07 8.37 14.03
C ASN A 61 6.63 8.89 13.85
N LEU A 62 5.71 8.01 13.46
CA LEU A 62 4.29 8.35 13.32
C LEU A 62 3.68 8.80 14.64
N VAL A 63 4.02 8.14 15.76
CA VAL A 63 3.55 8.51 17.11
C VAL A 63 4.06 9.89 17.53
N ARG A 64 5.27 10.26 17.08
CA ARG A 64 5.84 11.60 17.25
C ARG A 64 5.23 12.65 16.32
N GLY A 65 4.22 12.29 15.51
CA GLY A 65 3.58 13.18 14.56
C GLY A 65 4.41 13.46 13.31
N LYS A 66 5.49 12.71 13.07
CA LYS A 66 6.33 12.87 11.89
C LYS A 66 5.79 12.05 10.72
N ASN A 67 5.79 12.62 9.53
CA ASN A 67 5.58 11.81 8.33
C ASN A 67 6.74 10.83 8.19
N THR A 68 6.46 9.64 7.69
CA THR A 68 7.46 8.58 7.61
C THR A 68 7.44 7.96 6.22
N PHE A 69 8.60 7.84 5.59
CA PHE A 69 8.78 7.06 4.37
C PHE A 69 9.56 5.79 4.68
N LEU A 70 8.89 4.65 4.64
CA LEU A 70 9.49 3.34 4.77
C LEU A 70 9.88 2.77 3.40
N LEU A 71 11.16 2.44 3.27
CA LEU A 71 11.72 1.67 2.16
C LEU A 71 12.15 0.32 2.68
N ALA A 72 11.38 -0.73 2.40
CA ALA A 72 11.70 -2.08 2.88
C ALA A 72 11.14 -3.11 1.90
N GLY A 73 11.89 -4.20 1.66
CA GLY A 73 11.55 -5.21 0.65
C GLY A 73 10.13 -5.77 0.73
N THR A 74 9.69 -6.43 -0.35
CA THR A 74 8.46 -7.24 -0.34
C THR A 74 8.57 -8.33 0.73
N GLY A 75 7.45 -8.69 1.36
CA GLY A 75 7.46 -9.63 2.49
C GLY A 75 8.02 -9.09 3.81
N PHE A 76 8.52 -7.83 3.87
CA PHE A 76 9.00 -7.26 5.13
C PHE A 76 7.91 -7.16 6.22
N GLY A 77 6.63 -7.11 5.82
CA GLY A 77 5.50 -6.91 6.72
C GLY A 77 5.16 -5.43 6.89
N LYS A 78 5.16 -4.65 5.81
CA LYS A 78 4.89 -3.21 5.81
C LYS A 78 3.45 -2.90 6.29
N SER A 79 2.49 -3.74 5.91
CA SER A 79 1.06 -3.64 6.28
C SER A 79 0.81 -3.65 7.79
N ARG A 80 1.74 -4.18 8.58
CA ARG A 80 1.65 -4.27 10.04
C ARG A 80 1.93 -2.97 10.77
N ILE A 81 2.64 -2.04 10.13
CA ILE A 81 2.96 -0.72 10.71
C ILE A 81 1.70 0.10 11.01
N PRO A 82 0.78 0.31 10.04
CA PRO A 82 -0.45 1.04 10.33
C PRO A 82 -1.36 0.30 11.32
N GLU A 83 -1.31 -1.04 11.39
CA GLU A 83 -2.06 -1.81 12.37
C GLU A 83 -1.53 -1.61 13.78
N ILE A 84 -0.20 -1.68 13.97
CA ILE A 84 0.42 -1.40 15.26
C ILE A 84 0.10 0.03 15.68
N TYR A 85 0.24 1.00 14.76
CA TYR A 85 -0.12 2.39 15.04
C TYR A 85 -1.58 2.53 15.47
N TYR A 86 -2.51 1.84 14.81
CA TYR A 86 -3.93 1.84 15.18
C TYR A 86 -4.18 1.35 16.61
N GLN A 87 -3.47 0.32 17.06
CA GLN A 87 -3.60 -0.21 18.44
C GLN A 87 -3.18 0.81 19.51
N LEU A 88 -2.42 1.83 19.15
CA LEU A 88 -1.95 2.88 20.08
C LEU A 88 -2.91 4.08 20.16
N LEU A 89 -4.03 4.05 19.43
CA LEU A 89 -5.02 5.11 19.45
C LEU A 89 -5.92 5.04 20.69
N ARG A 90 -6.36 6.21 21.16
CA ARG A 90 -7.44 6.35 22.13
C ARG A 90 -8.76 6.58 21.43
N GLY A 91 -9.83 6.04 22.02
CA GLY A 91 -11.18 6.21 21.52
C GLY A 91 -11.55 5.14 20.48
N THR A 92 -12.83 5.09 20.14
CA THR A 92 -13.39 4.09 19.22
C THR A 92 -13.71 4.71 17.88
N GLY A 93 -13.48 3.96 16.80
CA GLY A 93 -13.79 4.38 15.44
C GLY A 93 -12.77 5.36 14.87
N GLY A 94 -11.48 5.10 15.14
CA GLY A 94 -10.40 5.69 14.37
C GLY A 94 -10.37 5.12 12.95
N VAL A 95 -9.84 5.90 12.02
CA VAL A 95 -9.75 5.50 10.61
C VAL A 95 -8.32 5.66 10.11
N VAL A 96 -7.78 4.57 9.56
CA VAL A 96 -6.58 4.56 8.73
C VAL A 96 -7.02 4.59 7.27
N LEU A 97 -6.67 5.67 6.59
CA LEU A 97 -6.92 5.82 5.16
C LEU A 97 -5.77 5.22 4.37
N VAL A 98 -6.03 4.28 3.46
CA VAL A 98 -4.98 3.63 2.66
C VAL A 98 -5.21 3.89 1.17
N LEU A 99 -4.30 4.66 0.57
CA LEU A 99 -4.26 4.91 -0.87
C LEU A 99 -3.47 3.80 -1.56
N ASN A 100 -4.16 2.90 -2.26
CA ASN A 100 -3.58 1.75 -2.96
C ASN A 100 -3.79 1.87 -4.49
N PRO A 101 -2.75 1.67 -5.31
CA PRO A 101 -2.88 1.80 -6.77
C PRO A 101 -3.59 0.63 -7.45
N LEU A 102 -3.69 -0.51 -6.76
CA LEU A 102 -4.18 -1.76 -7.32
C LEU A 102 -5.55 -2.13 -6.76
N ASP A 103 -6.60 -1.84 -7.52
CA ASP A 103 -7.99 -2.11 -7.13
C ASP A 103 -8.22 -3.60 -6.75
N ALA A 104 -7.56 -4.53 -7.44
CA ALA A 104 -7.64 -5.98 -7.18
C ALA A 104 -6.90 -6.40 -5.90
N LEU A 105 -5.89 -5.64 -5.47
CA LEU A 105 -5.15 -5.91 -4.23
C LEU A 105 -5.95 -5.49 -2.99
N GLY A 106 -6.85 -4.51 -3.14
CA GLY A 106 -7.65 -3.99 -2.03
C GLY A 106 -8.54 -5.04 -1.36
N ASN A 107 -9.15 -5.97 -2.12
CA ASN A 107 -10.00 -7.01 -1.53
C ASN A 107 -9.20 -8.01 -0.70
N ASN A 108 -8.01 -8.41 -1.16
CA ASN A 108 -7.13 -9.29 -0.39
C ASN A 108 -6.66 -8.58 0.89
N GLN A 109 -6.33 -7.29 0.80
CA GLN A 109 -5.95 -6.51 1.98
C GLN A 109 -7.11 -6.37 2.98
N VAL A 110 -8.36 -6.22 2.53
CA VAL A 110 -9.53 -6.22 3.43
C VAL A 110 -9.64 -7.54 4.18
N LEU A 111 -9.55 -8.68 3.49
CA LEU A 111 -9.60 -10.00 4.14
C LEU A 111 -8.49 -10.16 5.17
N GLU A 112 -7.25 -9.76 4.85
CA GLU A 112 -6.13 -9.80 5.80
C GLU A 112 -6.40 -8.93 7.05
N LYS A 113 -7.07 -7.78 6.91
CA LYS A 113 -7.44 -6.93 8.04
C LYS A 113 -8.55 -7.54 8.89
N GLU A 114 -9.55 -8.12 8.26
CA GLU A 114 -10.65 -8.81 8.94
C GLU A 114 -10.13 -10.01 9.74
N ASP A 115 -9.22 -10.81 9.17
CA ASP A 115 -8.54 -11.91 9.85
C ASP A 115 -7.70 -11.44 11.04
N ALA A 116 -7.11 -10.25 10.95
CA ALA A 116 -6.41 -9.59 12.06
C ALA A 116 -7.35 -8.92 13.08
N GLY A 117 -8.67 -9.02 12.89
CA GLY A 117 -9.70 -8.51 13.78
C GLY A 117 -9.92 -7.00 13.67
N PHE A 118 -9.72 -6.42 12.49
CA PHE A 118 -10.05 -5.03 12.17
C PHE A 118 -11.23 -4.97 11.20
N THR A 119 -12.05 -3.92 11.29
CA THR A 119 -13.04 -3.64 10.24
C THR A 119 -12.37 -2.91 9.08
N ALA A 120 -12.61 -3.37 7.85
CA ALA A 120 -11.99 -2.80 6.66
C ALA A 120 -12.97 -2.72 5.49
N ILE A 121 -12.74 -1.79 4.57
CA ILE A 121 -13.50 -1.68 3.32
C ILE A 121 -12.59 -1.28 2.16
N ASN A 122 -12.85 -1.87 0.98
CA ASN A 122 -12.25 -1.47 -0.29
C ASN A 122 -13.27 -0.69 -1.13
N LEU A 123 -12.98 0.60 -1.35
CA LEU A 123 -13.81 1.47 -2.16
C LEU A 123 -13.48 1.31 -3.62
N THR A 124 -14.50 0.96 -4.40
CA THR A 124 -14.49 0.95 -5.85
C THR A 124 -15.52 1.94 -6.37
N LYS A 125 -15.44 2.30 -7.64
CA LYS A 125 -16.46 3.17 -8.28
C LYS A 125 -17.88 2.57 -8.20
N LEU A 126 -18.00 1.25 -8.08
CA LEU A 126 -19.27 0.54 -8.00
C LEU A 126 -19.77 0.40 -6.55
N SER A 127 -18.86 0.18 -5.59
CA SER A 127 -19.22 -0.05 -4.19
C SER A 127 -19.39 1.24 -3.39
N PHE A 128 -18.80 2.36 -3.82
CA PHE A 128 -18.83 3.60 -3.04
C PHE A 128 -20.12 4.39 -3.25
N ASN A 129 -21.05 4.26 -2.29
CA ASN A 129 -22.35 4.92 -2.26
C ASN A 129 -22.56 5.71 -0.95
N GLU A 130 -23.69 6.42 -0.82
CA GLU A 130 -24.00 7.26 0.34
C GLU A 130 -24.05 6.49 1.67
N ALA A 131 -24.51 5.23 1.67
CA ALA A 131 -24.54 4.43 2.88
C ALA A 131 -23.12 4.15 3.38
N GLU A 132 -22.22 3.72 2.49
CA GLU A 132 -20.82 3.48 2.84
C GLU A 132 -20.10 4.78 3.22
N ALA A 133 -20.39 5.89 2.55
CA ALA A 133 -19.87 7.21 2.93
C ALA A 133 -20.25 7.60 4.37
N ASN A 134 -21.50 7.34 4.77
CA ASN A 134 -21.96 7.59 6.15
C ASN A 134 -21.27 6.66 7.16
N LYS A 135 -21.10 5.37 6.86
CA LYS A 135 -20.39 4.43 7.73
C LYS A 135 -18.93 4.84 7.96
N ILE A 136 -18.25 5.24 6.89
CA ILE A 136 -16.86 5.74 6.95
C ILE A 136 -16.79 7.01 7.79
N ALA A 137 -17.66 7.99 7.53
CA ALA A 137 -17.69 9.24 8.27
C ALA A 137 -17.92 9.00 9.78
N ASN A 138 -18.66 7.96 10.16
CA ASN A 138 -18.93 7.58 11.55
C ASN A 138 -17.85 6.66 12.19
N GLY A 139 -16.82 6.26 11.45
CA GLY A 139 -15.73 5.42 11.96
C GLY A 139 -16.11 3.94 12.13
N GLU A 140 -17.04 3.42 11.33
CA GLU A 140 -17.42 2.00 11.36
C GLU A 140 -16.31 1.09 10.78
N TYR A 141 -15.43 1.63 9.95
CA TYR A 141 -14.27 0.94 9.37
C TYR A 141 -12.97 1.46 9.96
N ASN A 142 -12.12 0.57 10.50
CA ASN A 142 -10.78 0.91 10.98
C ASN A 142 -9.83 1.20 9.80
N PHE A 143 -9.98 0.48 8.69
CA PHE A 143 -9.19 0.65 7.47
C PHE A 143 -10.08 0.96 6.27
N VAL A 144 -9.80 2.05 5.57
CA VAL A 144 -10.52 2.43 4.35
C VAL A 144 -9.53 2.47 3.20
N TYR A 145 -9.65 1.51 2.30
CA TYR A 145 -8.86 1.41 1.08
C TYR A 145 -9.58 2.13 -0.06
N LEU A 146 -8.85 2.92 -0.82
CA LEU A 146 -9.36 3.56 -2.02
C LEU A 146 -8.23 3.90 -2.99
N SER A 147 -8.58 3.94 -4.28
CA SER A 147 -7.67 4.43 -5.31
C SER A 147 -7.57 5.96 -5.29
N PRO A 148 -6.45 6.53 -5.75
CA PRO A 148 -6.33 7.99 -5.90
C PRO A 148 -7.33 8.63 -6.84
N GLU A 149 -7.89 7.89 -7.79
CA GLU A 149 -8.99 8.39 -8.63
C GLU A 149 -10.22 8.68 -7.79
N ILE A 150 -10.58 7.78 -6.85
CA ILE A 150 -11.67 8.03 -5.92
C ILE A 150 -11.29 9.18 -4.99
N TYR A 151 -10.08 9.15 -4.43
CA TYR A 151 -9.61 10.17 -3.49
C TYR A 151 -9.63 11.59 -4.09
N LEU A 152 -9.25 11.75 -5.36
CA LEU A 152 -9.15 13.06 -6.01
C LEU A 152 -10.40 13.48 -6.77
N ASN A 153 -11.14 12.53 -7.37
CA ASN A 153 -12.19 12.87 -8.33
C ASN A 153 -13.60 12.54 -7.84
N SER A 154 -13.78 11.84 -6.73
CA SER A 154 -15.13 11.53 -6.21
C SER A 154 -15.72 12.69 -5.40
N PRO A 155 -16.86 13.27 -5.83
CA PRO A 155 -17.54 14.32 -5.06
C PRO A 155 -18.10 13.79 -3.73
N LEU A 156 -18.48 12.51 -3.67
CA LEU A 156 -18.95 11.88 -2.44
C LEU A 156 -17.80 11.72 -1.44
N TRP A 157 -16.61 11.34 -1.92
CA TRP A 157 -15.42 11.25 -1.06
C TRP A 157 -15.01 12.63 -0.56
N GLU A 158 -15.18 13.67 -1.39
CA GLU A 158 -14.96 15.05 -0.96
C GLU A 158 -15.80 15.44 0.25
N GLN A 159 -17.07 15.08 0.24
CA GLN A 159 -17.94 15.31 1.40
C GLN A 159 -17.45 14.55 2.63
N VAL A 160 -17.03 13.28 2.48
CA VAL A 160 -16.50 12.46 3.60
C VAL A 160 -15.23 13.06 4.15
N TYR A 161 -14.26 13.33 3.28
CA TYR A 161 -12.95 13.80 3.66
C TYR A 161 -13.01 15.17 4.35
N PHE A 162 -13.85 16.10 3.88
CA PHE A 162 -13.97 17.42 4.51
C PHE A 162 -14.96 17.48 5.68
N CYS A 163 -15.66 16.38 5.99
CA CYS A 163 -16.53 16.28 7.14
C CYS A 163 -15.74 16.41 8.46
N PRO A 164 -16.10 17.31 9.38
CA PRO A 164 -15.42 17.46 10.67
C PRO A 164 -15.36 16.15 11.48
N ASN A 165 -16.45 15.39 11.50
CA ASN A 165 -16.50 14.12 12.25
C ASN A 165 -15.54 13.07 11.68
N PHE A 166 -15.39 13.01 10.36
CA PHE A 166 -14.37 12.15 9.76
C PHE A 166 -12.96 12.65 10.09
N GLN A 167 -12.72 13.96 10.04
CA GLN A 167 -11.41 14.55 10.35
C GLN A 167 -10.98 14.31 11.81
N ASP A 168 -11.91 14.34 12.75
CA ASP A 168 -11.64 14.00 14.15
C ASP A 168 -11.30 12.52 14.34
N ARG A 169 -11.78 11.65 13.44
CA ARG A 169 -11.56 10.19 13.45
C ARG A 169 -10.36 9.73 12.62
N LEU A 170 -9.95 10.52 11.63
CA LEU A 170 -8.79 10.21 10.81
C LEU A 170 -7.54 10.15 11.71
N ALA A 171 -6.85 9.02 11.68
CA ALA A 171 -5.72 8.74 12.54
C ALA A 171 -4.39 8.73 11.78
N LEU A 172 -4.41 8.20 10.55
CA LEU A 172 -3.23 8.00 9.71
C LEU A 172 -3.65 7.97 8.24
N VAL A 173 -2.84 8.57 7.37
CA VAL A 173 -2.94 8.37 5.93
C VAL A 173 -1.76 7.53 5.46
N VAL A 174 -2.03 6.42 4.80
CA VAL A 174 -1.04 5.51 4.23
C VAL A 174 -1.09 5.66 2.71
N VAL A 175 0.08 5.83 2.12
CA VAL A 175 0.28 5.80 0.66
C VAL A 175 1.10 4.56 0.36
N ASP A 176 0.42 3.52 -0.12
CA ASP A 176 1.06 2.27 -0.50
C ASP A 176 1.68 2.40 -1.90
N GLU A 177 2.76 1.65 -2.11
CA GLU A 177 3.60 1.72 -3.32
C GLU A 177 3.97 3.15 -3.75
N ALA A 178 4.40 4.00 -2.81
CA ALA A 178 4.66 5.42 -3.01
C ALA A 178 5.61 5.75 -4.19
N HIS A 179 6.44 4.79 -4.63
CA HIS A 179 7.30 4.93 -5.82
C HIS A 179 6.51 5.24 -7.11
N ILE A 180 5.25 4.82 -7.17
CA ILE A 180 4.30 5.07 -8.26
C ILE A 180 4.10 6.58 -8.49
N ILE A 181 4.13 7.41 -7.43
CA ILE A 181 3.99 8.88 -7.57
C ILE A 181 5.05 9.44 -8.53
N HIS A 182 6.31 9.02 -8.42
CA HIS A 182 7.37 9.49 -9.31
C HIS A 182 7.23 8.96 -10.73
N GLN A 183 6.98 7.66 -10.88
CA GLN A 183 6.86 7.01 -12.19
C GLN A 183 5.78 7.67 -13.05
N TRP A 184 4.64 7.99 -12.46
CA TRP A 184 3.54 8.61 -13.20
C TRP A 184 3.67 10.15 -13.30
N GLY A 185 4.31 10.81 -12.34
CA GLY A 185 4.65 12.23 -12.44
C GLY A 185 5.50 12.54 -13.67
N LEU A 186 6.48 11.69 -13.99
CA LEU A 186 7.27 11.78 -15.23
C LEU A 186 6.40 11.65 -16.49
N MET A 187 5.39 10.78 -16.47
CA MET A 187 4.51 10.57 -17.63
C MET A 187 3.52 11.72 -17.87
N GLU A 188 3.10 12.45 -16.83
CA GLU A 188 2.29 13.68 -17.00
C GLU A 188 3.12 14.83 -17.56
N SER A 189 4.39 14.99 -17.13
CA SER A 189 5.26 16.09 -17.55
C SER A 189 5.79 15.96 -19.00
N HIS A 190 5.94 14.75 -19.54
CA HIS A 190 6.58 14.54 -20.84
C HIS A 190 5.66 14.59 -22.08
N GLY A 191 4.36 14.87 -21.93
CA GLY A 191 3.43 15.00 -23.06
C GLY A 191 3.24 13.70 -23.86
N SER A 192 2.19 13.65 -24.68
CA SER A 192 1.69 12.41 -25.29
C SER A 192 2.67 11.67 -26.23
N LYS A 193 3.79 12.30 -26.63
CA LYS A 193 4.71 11.79 -27.66
C LYS A 193 5.66 10.67 -27.19
N ASN A 194 5.90 10.54 -25.88
CA ASN A 194 6.81 9.51 -25.33
C ASN A 194 6.08 8.44 -24.47
N ARG A 195 4.74 8.41 -24.49
CA ARG A 195 3.96 7.43 -23.70
C ARG A 195 4.23 6.00 -24.11
N ALA A 196 4.31 5.70 -25.40
CA ALA A 196 4.54 4.32 -25.88
C ALA A 196 5.92 3.78 -25.45
N THR A 197 6.96 4.60 -25.50
CA THR A 197 8.32 4.22 -25.09
C THR A 197 8.44 4.05 -23.58
N LEU A 198 7.76 4.90 -22.80
CA LEU A 198 7.72 4.78 -21.33
C LEU A 198 6.89 3.57 -20.90
N ILE A 199 5.76 3.29 -21.56
CA ILE A 199 4.94 2.09 -21.32
C ILE A 199 5.71 0.82 -21.71
N GLY A 200 6.46 0.83 -22.81
CA GLY A 200 7.32 -0.30 -23.24
C GLY A 200 8.59 -0.51 -22.39
N MET A 201 9.01 0.48 -21.59
CA MET A 201 10.05 0.31 -20.57
C MET A 201 9.48 -0.16 -19.22
N LEU A 202 8.17 -0.05 -19.03
CA LEU A 202 7.43 -0.32 -17.80
C LEU A 202 6.37 -1.40 -18.05
N GLU A 203 6.73 -2.45 -18.80
CA GLU A 203 5.84 -3.55 -19.21
C GLU A 203 5.21 -4.32 -18.04
N ASP A 204 5.62 -4.05 -16.79
CA ASP A 204 5.12 -4.68 -15.56
C ASP A 204 4.16 -3.81 -14.72
N LEU A 205 3.80 -2.59 -15.14
CA LEU A 205 2.96 -1.72 -14.30
C LEU A 205 1.53 -1.59 -14.83
N GLY A 206 0.61 -2.09 -14.00
CA GLY A 206 -0.83 -2.05 -14.21
C GLY A 206 -1.39 -0.66 -14.56
N ILE A 207 -2.60 -0.71 -15.12
CA ILE A 207 -3.51 0.38 -15.51
C ILE A 207 -3.08 1.77 -15.00
N PHE A 208 -2.63 2.64 -15.91
CA PHE A 208 -2.32 4.08 -15.71
C PHE A 208 -3.15 4.79 -14.62
N ARG A 209 -2.49 5.51 -13.69
CA ARG A 209 -3.10 6.26 -12.58
C ARG A 209 -2.53 7.69 -12.41
N PRO A 210 -2.84 8.65 -13.33
CA PRO A 210 -2.25 10.00 -13.33
C PRO A 210 -2.52 10.79 -12.05
N SER A 211 -3.64 10.47 -11.41
CA SER A 211 -4.09 11.05 -10.14
C SER A 211 -3.05 10.94 -9.02
N TYR A 212 -2.17 9.93 -9.00
CA TYR A 212 -1.13 9.80 -7.96
C TYR A 212 -0.19 11.01 -7.85
N GLY A 213 0.15 11.67 -8.96
CA GLY A 213 1.03 12.86 -8.97
C GLY A 213 0.38 14.12 -8.35
N LYS A 214 -0.95 14.11 -8.18
CA LYS A 214 -1.75 15.25 -7.70
C LYS A 214 -2.20 15.12 -6.25
N LEU A 215 -1.77 14.06 -5.56
CA LEU A 215 -2.15 13.78 -4.17
C LEU A 215 -1.74 14.90 -3.20
N GLY A 216 -0.58 15.54 -3.43
CA GLY A 216 0.00 16.52 -2.51
C GLY A 216 -0.94 17.69 -2.18
N GLY A 217 -1.61 18.27 -3.17
CA GLY A 217 -2.51 19.42 -2.94
C GLY A 217 -3.68 19.11 -2.01
N ARG A 218 -4.25 17.89 -2.09
CA ARG A 218 -5.43 17.50 -1.31
C ARG A 218 -5.07 16.86 0.03
N LEU A 219 -3.93 16.16 0.10
CA LEU A 219 -3.41 15.67 1.38
C LEU A 219 -3.06 16.84 2.31
N LEU A 220 -2.36 17.87 1.83
CA LEU A 220 -1.84 18.94 2.69
C LEU A 220 -2.85 20.02 3.09
N THR A 221 -4.01 20.12 2.42
CA THR A 221 -4.95 21.24 2.62
C THR A 221 -5.76 21.16 3.92
N ARG A 222 -5.98 19.94 4.46
CA ARG A 222 -6.67 19.74 5.75
C ARG A 222 -6.17 18.59 6.60
N ASN A 223 -5.21 17.79 6.12
CA ASN A 223 -4.69 16.71 6.92
C ASN A 223 -3.65 17.24 7.93
N ASN A 224 -3.97 17.16 9.21
CA ASN A 224 -3.00 17.37 10.29
C ASN A 224 -2.54 16.04 10.92
N LYS A 225 -2.82 14.92 10.25
CA LYS A 225 -2.46 13.57 10.69
C LYS A 225 -1.21 13.11 9.92
N PRO A 226 -0.34 12.30 10.53
CA PRO A 226 0.88 11.86 9.89
C PRO A 226 0.58 11.07 8.61
N ILE A 227 1.51 11.14 7.67
CA ILE A 227 1.49 10.38 6.41
C ILE A 227 2.55 9.30 6.48
N LEU A 228 2.15 8.06 6.21
CA LEU A 228 3.04 6.91 6.03
C LEU A 228 3.16 6.58 4.54
N LEU A 229 4.33 6.83 3.96
CA LEU A 229 4.70 6.40 2.62
C LEU A 229 5.38 5.04 2.72
N MET A 230 4.95 4.07 1.92
CA MET A 230 5.55 2.73 1.89
C MET A 230 5.97 2.38 0.46
N SER A 231 7.17 1.84 0.30
CA SER A 231 7.58 1.24 -0.98
C SER A 231 8.57 0.10 -0.76
N ALA A 232 8.50 -0.93 -1.61
CA ALA A 232 9.54 -1.96 -1.68
C ALA A 232 10.83 -1.43 -2.29
N THR A 233 10.73 -0.72 -3.40
CA THR A 233 11.86 -0.23 -4.16
C THR A 233 11.63 1.24 -4.50
N CYS A 234 12.59 2.10 -4.18
CA CYS A 234 12.53 3.50 -4.58
C CYS A 234 13.96 4.04 -4.75
N ARG A 235 14.30 4.44 -5.97
CA ARG A 235 15.61 5.04 -6.27
C ARG A 235 15.71 6.44 -5.62
N PRO A 236 16.90 6.94 -5.26
CA PRO A 236 17.05 8.26 -4.66
C PRO A 236 16.38 9.40 -5.44
N ILE A 237 16.47 9.38 -6.77
CA ILE A 237 15.83 10.38 -7.64
C ILE A 237 14.30 10.35 -7.52
N ALA A 238 13.72 9.16 -7.34
CA ALA A 238 12.29 8.97 -7.18
C ALA A 238 11.84 9.47 -5.81
N ILE A 239 12.63 9.23 -4.75
CA ILE A 239 12.37 9.76 -3.41
C ILE A 239 12.29 11.29 -3.46
N GLN A 240 13.24 11.94 -4.12
CA GLN A 240 13.24 13.41 -4.22
C GLN A 240 12.03 13.93 -4.99
N ALA A 241 11.63 13.27 -6.07
CA ALA A 241 10.43 13.65 -6.80
C ALA A 241 9.14 13.46 -6.00
N ILE A 242 9.04 12.39 -5.20
CA ILE A 242 7.90 12.16 -4.29
C ILE A 242 7.83 13.27 -3.25
N LYS A 243 8.97 13.61 -2.62
CA LYS A 243 9.07 14.73 -1.67
C LYS A 243 8.56 16.03 -2.28
N ASN A 244 9.02 16.36 -3.50
CA ASN A 244 8.60 17.56 -4.21
C ASN A 244 7.10 17.54 -4.54
N SER A 245 6.58 16.42 -5.05
CA SER A 245 5.16 16.25 -5.41
C SER A 245 4.23 16.37 -4.20
N LEU A 246 4.62 15.78 -3.07
CA LEU A 246 3.87 15.83 -1.81
C LEU A 246 4.23 17.03 -0.93
N LYS A 247 5.08 17.95 -1.41
CA LYS A 247 5.65 19.09 -0.66
C LYS A 247 6.12 18.70 0.75
N LEU A 248 6.77 17.55 0.85
CA LEU A 248 7.39 17.07 2.09
C LEU A 248 8.85 17.52 2.12
N GLU A 249 9.25 18.11 3.25
CA GLU A 249 10.59 18.62 3.48
C GLU A 249 11.35 17.70 4.43
N ASP A 250 12.68 17.78 4.44
CA ASP A 250 13.51 16.91 5.29
C ASP A 250 13.23 17.07 6.79
N HIS A 251 12.76 18.23 7.21
CA HIS A 251 12.42 18.47 8.62
C HIS A 251 11.10 17.82 9.05
N ASN A 252 10.22 17.46 8.09
CA ASN A 252 8.89 16.92 8.36
C ASN A 252 8.68 15.49 7.83
N LEU A 253 9.72 14.86 7.28
CA LEU A 253 9.71 13.50 6.74
C LEU A 253 10.90 12.69 7.24
N GLU A 254 10.61 11.60 7.97
CA GLU A 254 11.62 10.64 8.40
C GLU A 254 11.75 9.48 7.41
N LEU A 255 12.96 9.21 6.94
CA LEU A 255 13.22 8.12 6.00
C LEU A 255 13.76 6.88 6.73
N VAL A 256 12.98 5.80 6.73
CA VAL A 256 13.35 4.51 7.32
C VAL A 256 13.74 3.56 6.19
N LYS A 257 15.05 3.30 6.05
CA LYS A 257 15.59 2.40 5.03
C LYS A 257 15.90 1.04 5.65
N GLY A 258 15.19 0.02 5.19
CA GLY A 258 15.55 -1.37 5.43
C GLY A 258 16.50 -1.90 4.37
N GLU A 259 17.17 -2.97 4.73
CA GLU A 259 17.96 -3.74 3.78
C GLU A 259 17.03 -4.31 2.71
N LEU A 260 17.42 -4.13 1.45
CA LEU A 260 16.73 -4.73 0.30
C LEU A 260 17.33 -6.09 -0.07
N THR A 261 18.45 -6.45 0.54
CA THR A 261 19.07 -7.76 0.38
C THR A 261 18.19 -8.80 1.07
N GLN A 262 18.02 -9.93 0.40
CA GLN A 262 17.46 -11.12 1.02
C GLN A 262 18.58 -12.16 0.98
N PRO A 263 19.33 -12.36 2.08
CA PRO A 263 20.50 -13.24 2.09
C PRO A 263 20.15 -14.68 1.73
N GLU A 264 18.89 -15.08 1.96
CA GLU A 264 18.33 -16.38 1.59
C GLU A 264 18.10 -16.54 0.06
N LEU A 265 18.08 -15.44 -0.70
CA LEU A 265 17.91 -15.48 -2.15
C LEU A 265 19.25 -15.59 -2.86
N ARG A 266 19.43 -16.69 -3.60
CA ARG A 266 20.57 -16.89 -4.49
C ARG A 266 20.19 -16.59 -5.94
N ILE A 267 20.90 -15.64 -6.55
CA ILE A 267 20.71 -15.31 -7.98
C ILE A 267 21.71 -16.13 -8.80
N ILE A 268 21.19 -16.91 -9.74
CA ILE A 268 21.98 -17.69 -10.68
C ILE A 268 21.60 -17.25 -12.09
N ARG A 269 22.61 -17.02 -12.94
CA ARG A 269 22.42 -16.74 -14.36
C ARG A 269 22.79 -18.00 -15.14
N VAL A 270 21.83 -18.54 -15.87
CA VAL A 270 22.02 -19.68 -16.77
C VAL A 270 21.91 -19.17 -18.20
N TYR A 271 22.85 -19.58 -19.06
CA TYR A 271 22.78 -19.29 -20.49
C TYR A 271 21.89 -20.34 -21.16
N MET A 272 20.98 -19.88 -22.02
CA MET A 272 20.09 -20.76 -22.77
C MET A 272 20.77 -21.21 -24.07
N ASN A 273 20.70 -22.51 -24.35
CA ASN A 273 21.31 -23.09 -25.54
C ASN A 273 20.35 -23.08 -26.73
N ASN A 274 19.05 -23.06 -26.47
CA ASN A 274 18.00 -23.05 -27.47
C ASN A 274 17.30 -21.69 -27.56
N SER A 275 16.46 -21.54 -28.58
CA SER A 275 15.65 -20.34 -28.75
C SER A 275 14.74 -20.14 -27.54
N MET A 276 14.65 -18.89 -27.05
CA MET A 276 13.66 -18.45 -26.04
C MET A 276 12.22 -18.86 -26.40
N ASN A 277 11.91 -18.96 -27.69
CA ASN A 277 10.59 -19.36 -28.17
C ASN A 277 10.38 -20.87 -28.19
N SER A 278 11.38 -21.69 -27.89
CA SER A 278 11.24 -23.15 -27.77
C SER A 278 10.99 -23.58 -26.33
N CYS A 279 11.58 -22.83 -25.38
CA CYS A 279 11.60 -23.11 -23.94
C CYS A 279 12.18 -24.49 -23.56
N THR A 280 12.88 -25.16 -24.48
CA THR A 280 13.37 -26.54 -24.29
C THR A 280 14.45 -26.63 -23.21
N ASP A 281 15.25 -25.58 -23.01
CA ASP A 281 16.27 -25.53 -21.97
C ASP A 281 15.70 -25.65 -20.54
N LEU A 282 14.39 -25.42 -20.36
CA LEU A 282 13.73 -25.63 -19.08
C LEU A 282 13.56 -27.12 -18.74
N ALA A 283 13.54 -28.01 -19.73
CA ALA A 283 13.37 -29.44 -19.50
C ALA A 283 14.50 -29.99 -18.61
N ASP A 284 15.74 -29.52 -18.82
CA ASP A 284 16.92 -29.97 -18.09
C ASP A 284 16.94 -29.48 -16.62
N LEU A 285 16.10 -28.51 -16.26
CA LEU A 285 16.02 -27.97 -14.90
C LEU A 285 15.08 -28.78 -14.00
N PHE A 286 14.22 -29.63 -14.56
CA PHE A 286 13.22 -30.39 -13.81
C PHE A 286 13.43 -31.90 -14.00
N PRO A 287 13.56 -32.67 -12.92
CA PRO A 287 13.77 -34.12 -13.00
C PRO A 287 12.52 -34.87 -13.51
N LEU A 288 12.76 -36.06 -14.05
CA LEU A 288 11.71 -36.99 -14.48
C LEU A 288 10.81 -37.38 -13.30
N GLU A 289 9.54 -37.71 -13.58
CA GLU A 289 8.58 -38.15 -12.58
C GLU A 289 8.97 -39.49 -11.93
N SER A 290 9.66 -40.36 -12.68
CA SER A 290 10.23 -41.61 -12.17
C SER A 290 11.32 -41.39 -11.12
N GLU A 291 12.06 -40.28 -11.19
CA GLU A 291 13.13 -39.93 -10.26
C GLU A 291 12.61 -39.13 -9.06
N VAL A 292 11.74 -38.15 -9.32
CA VAL A 292 11.15 -37.29 -8.29
C VAL A 292 9.63 -37.24 -8.49
N PRO A 293 8.84 -37.83 -7.57
CA PRO A 293 7.38 -37.76 -7.63
C PRO A 293 6.86 -36.31 -7.60
N ASN A 294 5.71 -36.06 -8.21
CA ASN A 294 5.12 -34.71 -8.29
C ASN A 294 4.96 -34.04 -6.91
N SER A 295 4.67 -34.81 -5.86
CA SER A 295 4.52 -34.32 -4.48
C SER A 295 5.83 -33.81 -3.85
N SER A 296 6.97 -34.19 -4.41
CA SER A 296 8.30 -33.90 -3.88
C SER A 296 9.05 -32.85 -4.71
N VAL A 297 8.44 -32.36 -5.79
CA VAL A 297 8.99 -31.28 -6.60
C VAL A 297 8.99 -29.98 -5.79
N VAL A 298 10.11 -29.25 -5.84
CA VAL A 298 10.24 -27.96 -5.15
C VAL A 298 9.22 -26.97 -5.74
N PRO A 299 8.39 -26.31 -4.91
CA PRO A 299 7.46 -25.29 -5.37
C PRO A 299 8.19 -24.21 -6.17
N SER A 300 7.78 -24.02 -7.43
CA SER A 300 8.50 -23.19 -8.39
C SER A 300 7.56 -22.22 -9.08
N LEU A 301 8.01 -20.98 -9.26
CA LEU A 301 7.32 -19.95 -10.04
C LEU A 301 8.14 -19.64 -11.29
N ILE A 302 7.50 -19.77 -12.46
CA ILE A 302 8.13 -19.46 -13.75
C ILE A 302 7.40 -18.27 -14.37
N TYR A 303 8.10 -17.15 -14.49
CA TYR A 303 7.58 -15.96 -15.14
C TYR A 303 7.84 -16.01 -16.65
N CYS A 304 6.81 -15.78 -17.46
CA CYS A 304 6.90 -15.72 -18.91
C CYS A 304 6.35 -14.38 -19.40
N GLY A 305 7.04 -13.75 -20.36
CA GLY A 305 6.60 -12.45 -20.90
C GLY A 305 5.31 -12.49 -21.75
N THR A 306 4.83 -13.67 -22.16
CA THR A 306 3.57 -13.79 -22.92
C THR A 306 2.79 -15.03 -22.51
N ARG A 307 1.45 -14.98 -22.64
CA ARG A 307 0.57 -16.13 -22.40
C ARG A 307 0.90 -17.32 -23.32
N HIS A 308 1.29 -17.04 -24.55
CA HIS A 308 1.70 -18.08 -25.50
C HIS A 308 2.92 -18.83 -24.97
N ARG A 309 3.95 -18.11 -24.47
CA ARG A 309 5.12 -18.73 -23.84
C ARG A 309 4.75 -19.49 -22.58
N THR A 310 3.84 -19.00 -21.75
CA THR A 310 3.34 -19.76 -20.59
C THR A 310 2.77 -21.12 -20.99
N ILE A 311 1.94 -21.16 -22.04
CA ILE A 311 1.37 -22.42 -22.56
C ILE A 311 2.47 -23.35 -23.07
N GLN A 312 3.46 -22.80 -23.75
CA GLN A 312 4.58 -23.59 -24.26
C GLN A 312 5.46 -24.16 -23.14
N VAL A 313 5.79 -23.36 -22.13
CA VAL A 313 6.51 -23.82 -20.94
C VAL A 313 5.75 -24.98 -20.28
N MET A 314 4.43 -24.87 -20.10
CA MET A 314 3.63 -25.96 -19.55
C MET A 314 3.73 -27.25 -20.38
N LYS A 315 3.72 -27.16 -21.72
CA LYS A 315 3.89 -28.33 -22.60
C LYS A 315 5.27 -28.96 -22.48
N ILE A 316 6.33 -28.15 -22.42
CA ILE A 316 7.69 -28.64 -22.28
C ILE A 316 7.88 -29.32 -20.91
N LEU A 317 7.36 -28.73 -19.84
CA LEU A 317 7.45 -29.31 -18.50
C LEU A 317 6.66 -30.62 -18.40
N ASP A 318 5.45 -30.70 -18.96
CA ASP A 318 4.66 -31.94 -18.98
C ASP A 318 5.41 -33.05 -19.72
N LYS A 319 6.03 -32.72 -20.87
CA LYS A 319 6.85 -33.67 -21.62
C LYS A 319 8.11 -34.07 -20.85
N ALA A 320 8.83 -33.11 -20.28
CA ALA A 320 10.06 -33.35 -19.52
C ALA A 320 9.81 -34.22 -18.28
N ARG A 321 8.67 -34.05 -17.61
CA ARG A 321 8.28 -34.85 -16.44
C ARG A 321 7.91 -36.29 -16.82
N ARG A 322 7.25 -36.50 -17.96
CA ARG A 322 6.74 -37.83 -18.37
C ARG A 322 7.76 -38.72 -19.08
N GLY A 323 8.83 -38.14 -19.65
CA GLY A 323 9.82 -38.85 -20.46
C GLY A 323 9.39 -39.01 -21.91
#